data_AF-A0A0F8ZW05-F1
#
_entry.id   AF-A0A0F8ZW05-F1
#
_cell.length_a   1.000
_cell.length_b   1.000
_cell.length_c   1.000
_cell.angle_alpha   90.00
_cell.angle_beta   90.00
_cell.angle_gamma   90.00
#
_symmetry.space_group_name_H-M   'P 1'
#
loop_
_entity.id
_entity.type
_entity.pdbx_description
1 polymer ?
#
loop_
_entity_poly.entity_id
_entity_poly.type
_entity_poly.pdbx_seq_one_letter_code
_entity_poly.pdbx_strand_id
1 'polypeptide(L)'
;MNTWYNKCMPRIKDIRPHLKYISNIIKKIDGVREVYVWGSVASNFRKSDFRVKDIDIIVKTSFNSGDLISIDNQIIDKICTDGYLLKEGYDPSSIKFSKEYLNLKKYNIDHWAISCDKKLLHWGPIITNKKESEDINEEAEKYAKGRTGYNRKNMNRLSEKVRKNWYNYYQKYLDKYFSDMPTGWYQSAEVHVMTLLKGAKKI
;
A
#
# COMPACT_ATOMS: atom_id res chain seq x y z
N MET A 1 -24.13 -19.03 8.78
CA MET A 1 -22.87 -18.74 8.05
C MET A 1 -22.04 -17.73 8.83
N ASN A 2 -20.99 -18.16 9.54
CA ASN A 2 -20.08 -17.25 10.26
C ASN A 2 -18.66 -17.42 9.68
N THR A 3 -18.36 -16.62 8.66
CA THR A 3 -17.03 -16.57 8.04
C THR A 3 -16.01 -15.95 9.00
N TRP A 4 -14.74 -16.35 8.96
CA TRP A 4 -13.65 -15.76 9.75
C TRP A 4 -13.50 -14.25 9.52
N TYR A 5 -13.90 -13.80 8.33
CA TYR A 5 -14.09 -12.40 7.99
C TYR A 5 -14.93 -11.66 9.03
N ASN A 6 -15.96 -12.31 9.58
CA ASN A 6 -16.81 -11.75 10.63
C ASN A 6 -16.19 -11.83 12.04
N LYS A 7 -15.09 -12.56 12.26
CA LYS A 7 -14.46 -12.74 13.58
C LYS A 7 -13.12 -12.00 13.73
N CYS A 8 -12.29 -11.97 12.70
CA CYS A 8 -10.89 -11.55 12.81
C CYS A 8 -10.57 -10.21 12.13
N MET A 9 -11.39 -9.78 11.16
CA MET A 9 -11.14 -8.50 10.49
C MET A 9 -11.62 -7.35 11.38
N PRO A 10 -10.80 -6.29 11.55
CA PRO A 10 -11.21 -5.15 12.34
C PRO A 10 -12.42 -4.47 11.68
N ARG A 11 -13.27 -3.87 12.50
CA ARG A 11 -14.38 -3.03 12.03
C ARG A 11 -13.89 -1.61 11.83
N ILE A 12 -14.67 -0.83 11.09
CA ILE A 12 -14.47 0.62 10.96
C ILE A 12 -14.32 1.27 12.34
N LYS A 13 -15.16 0.92 13.32
CA LYS A 13 -15.06 1.48 14.68
C LYS A 13 -13.74 1.14 15.39
N ASP A 14 -13.16 -0.02 15.10
CA ASP A 14 -11.92 -0.48 15.72
C ASP A 14 -10.72 0.28 15.13
N ILE A 15 -10.74 0.58 13.82
CA ILE A 15 -9.63 1.27 13.14
C ILE A 15 -9.74 2.81 13.17
N ARG A 16 -10.94 3.37 13.37
CA ARG A 16 -11.16 4.83 13.24
C ARG A 16 -10.28 5.67 14.18
N PRO A 17 -10.04 5.30 15.45
CA PRO A 17 -9.08 6.01 16.30
C PRO A 17 -7.66 5.97 15.73
N HIS A 18 -7.24 4.82 15.20
CA HIS A 18 -5.93 4.64 14.57
C HIS A 18 -5.79 5.45 13.28
N LEU A 19 -6.85 5.53 12.45
CA LEU A 19 -6.86 6.38 11.26
C LEU A 19 -6.66 7.85 11.61
N LYS A 20 -7.33 8.34 12.65
CA LYS A 20 -7.16 9.73 13.12
C LYS A 20 -5.74 9.96 13.66
N TYR A 21 -5.21 9.02 14.43
CA TYR A 21 -3.85 9.07 14.96
C TYR A 21 -2.80 9.10 13.84
N ILE A 22 -2.89 8.17 12.88
CA ILE A 22 -2.00 8.08 11.72
C ILE A 22 -2.12 9.34 10.85
N SER A 23 -3.34 9.83 10.59
CA SER A 23 -3.53 11.10 9.87
C SER A 23 -2.82 12.27 10.55
N ASN A 24 -2.88 12.37 11.88
CA ASN A 24 -2.17 13.42 12.63
C ASN A 24 -0.65 13.29 12.54
N ILE A 25 -0.10 12.07 12.44
CA ILE A 25 1.33 11.87 12.20
C ILE A 25 1.68 12.29 10.77
N ILE A 26 0.95 11.78 9.79
CA ILE A 26 1.19 12.03 8.36
C ILE A 26 1.11 13.53 8.03
N LYS A 27 0.13 14.26 8.60
CA LYS A 27 -0.02 15.71 8.39
C LYS A 27 1.15 16.55 8.91
N LYS A 28 2.00 15.98 9.77
CA LYS A 28 3.20 16.67 10.27
C LYS A 28 4.42 16.42 9.38
N ILE A 29 4.35 15.46 8.46
CA ILE A 29 5.41 15.22 7.48
C ILE A 29 5.43 16.40 6.51
N ASP A 30 6.61 16.96 6.28
CA ASP A 30 6.77 18.12 5.44
C ASP A 30 6.29 17.85 4.00
N GLY A 31 5.69 18.88 3.40
CA GLY A 31 5.07 18.78 2.07
C GLY A 31 3.74 18.02 1.99
N VAL A 32 3.26 17.37 3.06
CA VAL A 32 1.89 16.83 3.10
C VAL A 32 0.87 17.95 3.27
N ARG A 33 -0.06 18.07 2.31
CA ARG A 33 -1.15 19.05 2.36
C ARG A 33 -2.44 18.47 2.90
N GLU A 34 -2.77 17.25 2.48
CA GLU A 34 -4.03 16.60 2.83
C GLU A 34 -3.86 15.08 2.93
N VAL A 35 -4.68 14.45 3.77
CA VAL A 35 -4.69 13.00 3.97
C VAL A 35 -6.11 12.49 3.76
N TYR A 36 -6.23 11.42 2.99
CA TYR A 36 -7.47 10.79 2.63
C TYR A 36 -7.38 9.28 2.88
N VAL A 37 -8.52 8.65 3.11
CA VAL A 37 -8.70 7.21 2.93
C VAL A 37 -9.57 6.96 1.70
N TRP A 38 -9.35 5.83 1.04
CA TRP A 38 -10.13 5.44 -0.14
C TRP A 38 -10.66 4.02 -0.03
N GLY A 39 -11.20 3.50 -1.14
CA GLY A 39 -11.67 2.14 -1.27
C GLY A 39 -12.81 1.77 -0.33
N SER A 40 -12.73 0.56 0.21
CA SER A 40 -13.76 -0.05 1.04
C SER A 40 -14.00 0.73 2.34
N VAL A 41 -12.94 1.34 2.88
CA VAL A 41 -12.98 2.15 4.11
C VAL A 41 -13.75 3.45 3.87
N ALA A 42 -13.43 4.19 2.82
CA ALA A 42 -14.12 5.45 2.50
C ALA A 42 -15.62 5.22 2.24
N SER A 43 -15.93 4.19 1.45
CA SER A 43 -17.31 3.83 1.06
C SER A 43 -18.19 3.41 2.24
N ASN A 44 -17.58 2.89 3.31
CA ASN A 44 -18.29 2.37 4.49
C ASN A 44 -17.94 3.13 5.77
N PHE A 45 -17.36 4.32 5.69
CA PHE A 45 -16.82 5.06 6.85
C PHE A 45 -17.86 5.36 7.95
N ARG A 46 -19.16 5.42 7.58
CA ARG A 46 -20.27 5.61 8.52
C ARG A 46 -20.83 4.30 9.09
N LYS A 47 -20.49 3.15 8.52
CA LYS A 47 -20.97 1.83 8.95
C LYS A 47 -19.98 1.25 9.96
N SER A 48 -20.19 1.57 11.24
CA SER A 48 -19.31 1.21 12.36
C SER A 48 -18.88 -0.26 12.37
N ASP A 49 -19.76 -1.18 11.99
CA ASP A 49 -19.53 -2.63 12.05
C ASP A 49 -19.12 -3.26 10.71
N PHE A 50 -18.91 -2.44 9.66
CA PHE A 50 -18.31 -2.91 8.42
C PHE A 50 -16.88 -3.39 8.68
N ARG A 51 -16.53 -4.55 8.11
CA ARG A 51 -15.23 -5.21 8.27
C ARG A 51 -14.24 -4.71 7.22
N VAL A 52 -13.03 -4.42 7.65
CA VAL A 52 -11.98 -3.83 6.81
C VAL A 52 -10.90 -4.86 6.54
N LYS A 53 -10.53 -5.04 5.26
CA LYS A 53 -9.48 -5.97 4.83
C LYS A 53 -8.12 -5.28 4.78
N ASP A 54 -8.13 -4.11 4.16
CA ASP A 54 -7.02 -3.26 3.77
C ASP A 54 -7.44 -1.79 3.95
N ILE A 55 -6.45 -0.90 4.00
CA ILE A 55 -6.65 0.53 4.15
C ILE A 55 -5.82 1.23 3.07
N ASP A 56 -6.49 1.82 2.09
CA ASP A 56 -5.85 2.74 1.15
C ASP A 56 -5.70 4.12 1.79
N ILE A 57 -4.47 4.57 2.05
CA ILE A 57 -4.18 5.94 2.47
C ILE A 57 -3.62 6.72 1.28
N ILE A 58 -4.25 7.85 0.99
CA ILE A 58 -3.79 8.77 -0.06
C ILE A 58 -3.36 10.08 0.61
N VAL A 59 -2.14 10.51 0.32
CA VAL A 59 -1.65 11.84 0.69
C VAL A 59 -1.60 12.74 -0.51
N LYS A 60 -1.99 14.01 -0.36
CA LYS A 60 -1.74 15.04 -1.36
C LYS A 60 -0.50 15.81 -0.94
N THR A 61 0.47 15.93 -1.84
CA THR A 61 1.79 16.50 -1.53
C THR A 61 2.01 17.82 -2.27
N SER A 62 3.06 18.55 -1.88
CA SER A 62 3.60 19.70 -2.61
C SER A 62 4.65 19.34 -3.67
N PHE A 63 5.04 18.07 -3.76
CA PHE A 63 6.14 17.60 -4.62
C PHE A 63 5.65 17.24 -6.02
N ASN A 64 6.51 17.40 -7.03
CA ASN A 64 6.21 16.91 -8.37
C ASN A 64 6.32 15.39 -8.40
N SER A 65 5.62 14.75 -9.34
CA SER A 65 5.71 13.30 -9.47
C SER A 65 7.10 12.82 -9.84
N GLY A 66 7.86 13.61 -10.61
CA GLY A 66 9.24 13.30 -10.96
C GLY A 66 10.14 13.17 -9.73
N ASP A 67 10.00 14.09 -8.77
CA ASP A 67 10.75 14.05 -7.51
C ASP A 67 10.40 12.78 -6.72
N LEU A 68 9.11 12.44 -6.63
CA LEU A 68 8.65 11.28 -5.88
C LEU A 68 9.06 9.95 -6.53
N ILE A 69 8.91 9.80 -7.85
CA ILE A 69 9.27 8.56 -8.60
C ILE A 69 10.74 8.21 -8.45
N SER A 70 11.61 9.21 -8.40
CA SER A 70 13.05 9.02 -8.32
C SER A 70 13.58 8.72 -6.91
N ILE A 71 12.72 8.79 -5.90
CA ILE A 71 13.09 8.63 -4.50
C ILE A 71 12.57 7.29 -4.01
N ASP A 72 13.49 6.51 -3.43
CA ASP A 72 13.26 5.17 -2.91
C ASP A 72 13.04 4.12 -3.99
N ASN A 73 14.06 3.94 -4.84
CA ASN A 73 14.29 2.66 -5.47
C ASN A 73 15.30 1.90 -4.60
N GLN A 74 15.06 0.65 -4.21
CA GLN A 74 16.08 -0.18 -3.54
C GLN A 74 17.38 -0.31 -4.37
N ILE A 75 17.32 -0.06 -5.68
CA ILE A 75 18.48 0.11 -6.55
C ILE A 75 19.21 1.44 -6.27
N ILE A 76 18.46 2.52 -6.02
CA ILE A 76 18.96 3.87 -5.72
C ILE A 76 19.52 3.96 -4.30
N ASP A 77 18.92 3.32 -3.28
CA ASP A 77 19.48 3.35 -1.90
C ASP A 77 20.89 2.74 -1.79
N LYS A 78 21.26 1.82 -2.70
CA LYS A 78 22.60 1.23 -2.79
C LYS A 78 23.60 2.06 -3.62
N ILE A 79 23.12 3.00 -4.45
CA ILE A 79 23.92 3.70 -5.47
C ILE A 79 23.94 5.23 -5.25
N CYS A 80 22.87 5.78 -4.68
CA CYS A 80 22.55 7.20 -4.63
C CYS A 80 22.27 7.60 -3.18
N THR A 81 23.31 8.07 -2.48
CA THR A 81 23.13 8.70 -1.16
C THR A 81 22.24 9.95 -1.26
N ASP A 82 21.69 10.42 -0.14
CA ASP A 82 20.97 11.71 -0.10
C ASP A 82 21.80 12.84 -0.73
N GLY A 83 23.10 12.86 -0.49
CA GLY A 83 24.03 13.82 -1.09
C GLY A 83 24.20 13.67 -2.61
N TYR A 84 23.96 12.49 -3.17
CA TYR A 84 23.93 12.27 -4.62
C TYR A 84 22.63 12.81 -5.22
N LEU A 85 21.48 12.47 -4.64
CA LEU A 85 20.17 12.98 -5.10
C LEU A 85 20.13 14.52 -5.05
N LEU A 86 20.69 15.13 -4.02
CA LEU A 86 20.81 16.60 -3.94
C LEU A 86 21.68 17.19 -5.06
N LYS A 87 22.75 16.51 -5.47
CA LYS A 87 23.62 16.95 -6.58
C LYS A 87 22.94 16.83 -7.94
N GLU A 88 22.06 15.85 -8.10
CA GLU A 88 21.23 15.67 -9.31
C GLU A 88 20.04 16.64 -9.36
N GLY A 89 19.84 17.48 -8.33
CA GLY A 89 18.82 18.52 -8.30
C GLY A 89 17.47 18.10 -7.71
N TYR A 90 17.38 16.95 -7.03
CA TYR A 90 16.16 16.51 -6.36
C TYR A 90 15.84 17.38 -5.13
N ASP A 91 14.55 17.60 -4.87
CA ASP A 91 14.09 18.35 -3.69
C ASP A 91 14.42 17.58 -2.39
N PRO A 92 15.27 18.12 -1.48
CA PRO A 92 15.59 17.50 -0.19
C PRO A 92 14.34 17.10 0.62
N SER A 93 13.30 17.90 0.53
CA SER A 93 12.06 17.75 1.30
C SER A 93 11.25 16.56 0.80
N SER A 94 11.31 16.27 -0.51
CA SER A 94 10.70 15.08 -1.10
C SER A 94 11.40 13.78 -0.67
N ILE A 95 12.73 13.82 -0.47
CA ILE A 95 13.52 12.68 0.03
C ILE A 95 13.11 12.36 1.47
N LYS A 96 13.08 13.40 2.30
CA LYS A 96 12.63 13.29 3.69
C LYS A 96 11.19 12.81 3.79
N PHE A 97 10.29 13.33 2.96
CA PHE A 97 8.89 12.90 2.87
C PHE A 97 8.77 11.40 2.61
N SER A 98 9.43 10.88 1.57
CA SER A 98 9.33 9.45 1.23
C SER A 98 9.82 8.58 2.39
N LYS A 99 10.95 8.92 3.02
CA LYS A 99 11.48 8.16 4.17
C LYS A 99 10.51 8.18 5.36
N GLU A 100 10.01 9.36 5.75
CA GLU A 100 9.10 9.50 6.89
C GLU A 100 7.75 8.83 6.63
N TYR A 101 7.19 8.99 5.43
CA TYR A 101 5.89 8.44 5.07
C TYR A 101 5.92 6.91 4.96
N LEU A 102 6.99 6.35 4.40
CA LEU A 102 7.14 4.91 4.20
C LEU A 102 7.60 4.18 5.46
N ASN A 103 8.17 4.87 6.45
CA ASN A 103 8.35 4.30 7.79
C ASN A 103 7.02 3.93 8.47
N LEU A 104 5.89 4.43 7.96
CA LEU A 104 4.55 4.06 8.42
C LEU A 104 4.01 2.80 7.74
N LYS A 105 4.78 2.18 6.83
CA LYS A 105 4.33 1.01 6.06
C LYS A 105 3.94 -0.15 6.97
N LYS A 106 2.72 -0.64 6.75
CA LYS A 106 2.22 -1.89 7.32
C LYS A 106 1.63 -2.72 6.20
N TYR A 107 1.69 -4.04 6.33
CA TYR A 107 1.31 -5.00 5.28
C TYR A 107 -0.13 -4.87 4.74
N ASN A 108 -1.00 -4.14 5.44
CA ASN A 108 -2.41 -3.95 5.13
C ASN A 108 -2.77 -2.47 4.91
N ILE A 109 -1.77 -1.62 4.71
CA ILE A 109 -1.94 -0.22 4.36
C ILE A 109 -1.24 0.02 3.03
N ASP A 110 -2.03 0.36 2.01
CA ASP A 110 -1.51 0.74 0.70
C ASP A 110 -1.25 2.24 0.69
N HIS A 111 -0.04 2.61 0.28
CA HIS A 111 0.46 3.99 0.34
C HIS A 111 0.37 4.64 -1.04
N TRP A 112 -0.50 5.66 -1.13
CA TRP A 112 -0.72 6.42 -2.34
C TRP A 112 -0.34 7.89 -2.12
N ALA A 113 0.18 8.54 -3.16
CA ALA A 113 0.45 9.97 -3.18
C ALA A 113 -0.15 10.63 -4.42
N ILE A 114 -0.74 11.81 -4.24
CA ILE A 114 -1.14 12.72 -5.32
C ILE A 114 -0.13 13.86 -5.33
N SER A 115 0.66 13.93 -6.39
CA SER A 115 1.66 14.98 -6.60
C SER A 115 1.02 16.33 -6.92
N CYS A 116 1.80 17.41 -6.85
CA CYS A 116 1.32 18.77 -7.15
C CYS A 116 0.98 18.96 -8.65
N ASP A 117 1.64 18.21 -9.54
CA ASP A 117 1.32 18.09 -10.98
C ASP A 117 0.19 17.08 -11.27
N LYS A 118 -0.57 16.70 -10.23
CA LYS A 118 -1.83 15.93 -10.28
C LYS A 118 -1.66 14.50 -10.80
N LYS A 119 -0.54 13.86 -10.53
CA LYS A 119 -0.34 12.43 -10.80
C LYS A 119 -0.65 11.61 -9.56
N LEU A 120 -1.25 10.45 -9.76
CA LEU A 120 -1.45 9.45 -8.72
C LEU A 120 -0.28 8.47 -8.75
N LEU A 121 0.41 8.36 -7.64
CA LEU A 121 1.55 7.47 -7.43
C LEU A 121 1.18 6.44 -6.37
N HIS A 122 1.63 5.20 -6.59
CA HIS A 122 1.57 4.13 -5.62
C HIS A 122 3.00 3.74 -5.23
N TRP A 123 3.23 3.45 -3.95
CA TRP A 123 4.50 2.90 -3.52
C TRP A 123 4.38 1.38 -3.34
N GLY A 124 5.29 0.63 -3.94
CA GLY A 124 5.35 -0.83 -3.81
C GLY A 124 6.39 -1.46 -4.73
N PRO A 125 6.40 -2.79 -4.88
CA PRO A 125 7.24 -3.45 -5.88
C PRO A 125 6.92 -2.92 -7.28
N ILE A 126 7.95 -2.53 -8.03
CA ILE A 126 7.81 -2.06 -9.41
C ILE A 126 7.65 -3.30 -10.29
N ILE A 127 6.39 -3.66 -10.54
CA ILE A 127 6.04 -4.73 -11.47
C ILE A 127 5.91 -4.09 -12.87
N THR A 128 6.62 -4.63 -13.85
CA THR A 128 6.78 -4.00 -15.17
C THR A 128 5.50 -4.04 -15.99
N ASN A 129 4.58 -4.97 -15.69
CA ASN A 129 3.29 -5.08 -16.36
C ASN A 129 2.27 -5.93 -15.57
N LYS A 130 0.98 -5.81 -15.94
CA LYS A 130 -0.12 -6.56 -15.30
C LYS A 130 0.03 -8.07 -15.36
N LYS A 131 0.55 -8.61 -16.48
CA LYS A 131 0.73 -10.05 -16.66
C LYS A 131 1.74 -10.62 -15.67
N GLU A 132 2.86 -9.94 -15.49
CA GLU A 132 3.87 -10.28 -14.47
C GLU A 132 3.25 -10.27 -13.07
N SER A 133 2.42 -9.28 -12.74
CA SER A 133 1.70 -9.26 -11.45
C SER A 133 0.76 -10.47 -11.29
N GLU A 134 0.06 -10.87 -12.34
CA GLU A 134 -0.85 -12.03 -12.31
C GLU A 134 -0.06 -13.33 -12.17
N ASP A 135 1.03 -13.48 -12.91
CA ASP A 135 1.91 -14.65 -12.89
C ASP A 135 2.50 -14.86 -11.48
N ILE A 136 3.02 -13.80 -10.84
CA ILE A 136 3.57 -13.85 -9.47
C ILE A 136 2.49 -14.29 -8.46
N ASN A 137 1.28 -13.78 -8.60
CA ASN A 137 0.17 -14.16 -7.74
C ASN A 137 -0.21 -15.62 -7.93
N GLU A 138 -0.27 -16.11 -9.17
CA GLU A 138 -0.52 -17.52 -9.45
C GLU A 138 0.56 -18.44 -8.88
N GLU A 139 1.83 -18.05 -9.00
CA GLU A 139 2.95 -18.79 -8.43
C GLU A 139 2.91 -18.83 -6.90
N ALA A 140 2.61 -17.71 -6.26
CA ALA A 140 2.43 -17.64 -4.81
C ALA A 140 1.27 -18.56 -4.35
N GLU A 141 0.18 -18.60 -5.12
CA GLU A 141 -0.94 -19.51 -4.86
C GLU A 141 -0.55 -20.98 -5.03
N LYS A 142 0.20 -21.32 -6.09
CA LYS A 142 0.74 -22.67 -6.32
C LYS A 142 1.67 -23.08 -5.19
N TYR A 143 2.54 -22.19 -4.73
CA TYR A 143 3.46 -22.42 -3.62
C TYR A 143 2.72 -22.71 -2.31
N ALA A 144 1.75 -21.86 -1.95
CA ALA A 144 0.94 -22.04 -0.76
C ALA A 144 0.10 -23.33 -0.80
N LYS A 145 -0.47 -23.65 -1.97
CA LYS A 145 -1.16 -24.92 -2.20
C LYS A 145 -0.22 -26.11 -2.02
N GLY A 146 0.97 -26.09 -2.61
CA GLY A 146 1.95 -27.18 -2.51
C GLY A 146 2.37 -27.47 -1.07
N ARG A 147 2.41 -26.44 -0.20
CA ARG A 147 2.80 -26.57 1.21
C ARG A 147 1.68 -26.98 2.15
N THR A 148 0.43 -26.71 1.78
CA THR A 148 -0.71 -26.92 2.67
C THR A 148 -1.73 -27.95 2.16
N GLY A 149 -1.67 -28.31 0.88
CA GLY A 149 -2.62 -29.20 0.20
C GLY A 149 -3.92 -28.52 -0.27
N TYR A 150 -4.07 -27.20 -0.06
CA TYR A 150 -5.35 -26.54 -0.24
C TYR A 150 -5.31 -25.40 -1.28
N ASN A 151 -6.35 -25.32 -2.11
CA ASN A 151 -6.54 -24.23 -3.07
C ASN A 151 -7.13 -22.98 -2.42
N ARG A 152 -6.76 -21.78 -2.92
CA ARG A 152 -7.34 -20.49 -2.50
C ARG A 152 -8.87 -20.50 -2.56
N LYS A 153 -9.45 -21.05 -3.65
CA LYS A 153 -10.90 -21.14 -3.88
C LYS A 153 -11.67 -21.86 -2.76
N ASN A 154 -11.00 -22.73 -2.00
CA ASN A 154 -11.60 -23.53 -0.93
C ASN A 154 -11.27 -23.01 0.48
N MET A 155 -10.45 -21.96 0.60
CA MET A 155 -9.96 -21.44 1.89
C MET A 155 -11.07 -21.02 2.85
N ASN A 156 -12.16 -20.47 2.32
CA ASN A 156 -13.29 -19.99 3.11
C ASN A 156 -13.98 -21.11 3.93
N ARG A 157 -13.86 -22.37 3.52
CA ARG A 157 -14.46 -23.54 4.18
C ARG A 157 -13.54 -24.22 5.20
N LEU A 158 -12.27 -23.82 5.29
CA LEU A 158 -11.26 -24.46 6.14
C LEU A 158 -11.14 -23.78 7.51
N SER A 159 -10.43 -24.44 8.43
CA SER A 159 -10.15 -23.92 9.78
C SER A 159 -9.24 -22.69 9.74
N GLU A 160 -9.28 -21.88 10.80
CA GLU A 160 -8.44 -20.68 10.91
C GLU A 160 -6.95 -21.00 10.86
N LYS A 161 -6.52 -22.05 11.57
CA LYS A 161 -5.13 -22.51 11.58
C LYS A 161 -4.63 -22.82 10.16
N VAL A 162 -5.45 -23.52 9.36
CA VAL A 162 -5.10 -23.89 7.98
C VAL A 162 -5.04 -22.66 7.08
N ARG A 163 -6.01 -21.74 7.17
CA ARG A 163 -5.98 -20.49 6.40
C ARG A 163 -4.78 -19.61 6.73
N LYS A 164 -4.46 -19.44 8.02
CA LYS A 164 -3.27 -18.68 8.47
C LYS A 164 -2.01 -19.32 7.91
N ASN A 165 -1.89 -20.64 8.00
CA ASN A 165 -0.74 -21.33 7.43
C ASN A 165 -0.64 -21.12 5.91
N TRP A 166 -1.75 -21.27 5.19
CA TRP A 166 -1.79 -21.04 3.74
C TRP A 166 -1.36 -19.61 3.39
N TYR A 167 -1.95 -18.61 4.07
CA TYR A 167 -1.63 -17.21 3.85
C TYR A 167 -0.17 -16.89 4.19
N ASN A 168 0.37 -17.47 5.27
CA ASN A 168 1.78 -17.30 5.62
C ASN A 168 2.71 -17.87 4.55
N TYR A 169 2.38 -19.01 3.93
CA TYR A 169 3.19 -19.53 2.81
C TYR A 169 3.04 -18.69 1.54
N TYR A 170 1.83 -18.21 1.24
CA TYR A 170 1.57 -17.30 0.14
C TYR A 170 2.39 -16.02 0.31
N GLN A 171 2.32 -15.38 1.48
CA GLN A 171 3.09 -14.17 1.79
C GLN A 171 4.59 -14.45 1.81
N LYS A 172 5.03 -15.57 2.38
CA LYS A 172 6.46 -15.96 2.34
C LYS A 172 6.99 -16.08 0.91
N TYR A 173 6.16 -16.50 -0.06
CA TYR A 173 6.54 -16.49 -1.47
C TYR A 173 6.64 -15.07 -2.00
N LEU A 174 5.61 -14.24 -1.79
CA LEU A 174 5.61 -12.85 -2.23
C LEU A 174 6.77 -12.06 -1.62
N ASP A 175 6.99 -12.17 -0.31
CA ASP A 175 8.11 -11.53 0.40
C ASP A 175 9.46 -11.97 -0.18
N LYS A 176 9.62 -13.25 -0.52
CA LYS A 176 10.85 -13.76 -1.17
C LYS A 176 10.98 -13.27 -2.62
N TYR A 177 9.89 -13.22 -3.36
CA TYR A 177 9.91 -12.78 -4.75
C TYR A 177 10.23 -11.29 -4.83
N PHE A 178 9.58 -10.50 -3.97
CA PHE A 178 9.73 -9.06 -3.92
C PHE A 178 10.94 -8.58 -3.11
N SER A 179 11.61 -9.44 -2.32
CA SER A 179 12.78 -9.04 -1.54
C SER A 179 13.95 -8.54 -2.39
N ASP A 180 14.03 -9.00 -3.64
CA ASP A 180 15.07 -8.64 -4.60
C ASP A 180 14.53 -7.74 -5.74
N MET A 181 13.24 -7.40 -5.72
CA MET A 181 12.66 -6.50 -6.71
C MET A 181 12.89 -5.03 -6.33
N PRO A 182 13.14 -4.15 -7.31
CA PRO A 182 13.08 -2.72 -7.07
C PRO A 182 11.68 -2.37 -6.56
N THR A 183 11.63 -1.80 -5.37
CA THR A 183 10.44 -1.11 -4.85
C THR A 183 10.54 0.37 -5.19
N GLY A 184 9.43 1.09 -5.20
CA GLY A 184 9.45 2.55 -5.33
C GLY A 184 8.12 3.13 -5.72
N TRP A 185 8.12 4.44 -5.91
CA TRP A 185 6.96 5.16 -6.41
C TRP A 185 6.80 4.93 -7.92
N TYR A 186 5.64 4.44 -8.32
CA TYR A 186 5.28 4.34 -9.73
C TYR A 186 3.93 5.00 -10.00
N GLN A 187 3.84 5.63 -11.18
CA GLN A 187 2.59 6.24 -11.61
C GLN A 187 1.55 5.16 -11.90
N SER A 188 0.39 5.28 -11.27
CA SER A 188 -0.74 4.40 -11.56
C SER A 188 -1.28 4.71 -12.96
N ALA A 189 -1.73 3.67 -13.68
CA ALA A 189 -2.42 3.84 -14.97
C ALA A 189 -3.57 4.84 -14.84
N GLU A 190 -3.94 5.54 -15.92
CA GLU A 190 -4.78 6.75 -15.95
C GLU A 190 -6.05 6.70 -15.08
N VAL A 191 -5.88 6.93 -13.78
CA VAL A 191 -6.96 7.25 -12.85
C VAL A 191 -7.07 8.77 -12.84
N HIS A 192 -8.20 9.30 -13.31
CA HIS A 192 -8.50 10.71 -13.11
C HIS A 192 -8.54 10.99 -11.60
N VAL A 193 -7.52 11.69 -11.09
CA VAL A 193 -7.37 12.06 -9.67
C VAL A 193 -8.65 12.66 -9.09
N MET A 194 -9.37 13.46 -9.88
CA MET A 194 -10.65 14.05 -9.47
C MET A 194 -11.75 13.01 -9.20
N THR A 195 -11.81 11.94 -10.00
CA THR A 195 -12.77 10.84 -9.81
C THR A 195 -12.41 10.05 -8.56
N LEU A 196 -11.12 9.81 -8.31
CA LEU A 196 -10.65 9.12 -7.11
C LEU A 196 -10.94 9.94 -5.84
N LEU A 197 -10.66 11.25 -5.86
CA LEU A 197 -10.93 12.14 -4.73
C LEU A 197 -12.43 12.28 -4.41
N LYS A 198 -13.33 12.16 -5.39
CA LYS A 198 -14.79 12.10 -5.14
C LYS A 198 -15.18 10.89 -4.31
N GLY A 199 -14.50 9.76 -4.48
CA GLY A 199 -14.72 8.53 -3.71
C GLY A 199 -13.90 8.46 -2.42
N ALA A 200 -12.96 9.37 -2.21
CA ALA A 200 -12.09 9.40 -1.05
C ALA A 200 -12.70 10.19 0.10
N LYS A 201 -12.32 9.84 1.33
CA LYS A 201 -12.73 10.54 2.55
C LYS A 201 -11.53 11.21 3.18
N LYS A 202 -11.56 12.55 3.26
CA LYS A 202 -10.55 13.32 4.00
C LYS A 202 -10.62 12.94 5.50
N ILE A 203 -9.48 12.63 6.09
CA ILE A 203 -9.35 12.21 7.50
C ILE A 203 -8.33 13.04 8.26
#